data_AF-A0A5A7N7F8-F1
#
_entry.id   AF-A0A5A7N7F8-F1
#
_cell.length_a   1.000
_cell.length_b   1.000
_cell.length_c   1.000
_cell.angle_alpha   90.00
_cell.angle_beta   90.00
_cell.angle_gamma   90.00
#
_symmetry.space_group_name_H-M   'P 1'
#
loop_
_entity.id
_entity.type
_entity.pdbx_description
1 polymer ?
#
loop_
_entity_poly.entity_id
_entity_poly.type
_entity_poly.pdbx_seq_one_letter_code
_entity_poly.pdbx_strand_id
1 'polypeptide(L)' 'MRALKIAATGMMAQQMNVEVIANNIANVNTTSFKRNRAEFTDLMYQTETRQGAFSSDAGTIVLPGCNWDWA' A
#
# COMPACT_ATOMS: atom_id res chain seq x y z
N MET A 1 6.87 -9.34 7.13
CA MET A 1 6.21 -8.22 7.84
C MET A 1 5.39 -7.25 6.98
N ARG A 2 5.28 -7.40 5.64
CA ARG A 2 4.44 -6.50 4.79
C ARG A 2 2.93 -6.70 5.01
N ALA A 3 2.48 -7.94 5.14
CA ALA A 3 1.06 -8.27 5.34
C ALA A 3 0.48 -7.66 6.63
N LEU A 4 1.21 -7.72 7.76
CA LEU A 4 0.79 -7.09 9.02
C LEU A 4 0.65 -5.57 8.89
N LYS A 5 1.56 -4.93 8.15
CA LYS A 5 1.51 -3.48 7.91
C LYS A 5 0.28 -3.10 7.09
N ILE A 6 -0.05 -3.89 6.05
CA ILE A 6 -1.26 -3.69 5.23
C ILE A 6 -2.53 -3.88 6.07
N ALA A 7 -2.57 -4.92 6.91
CA ALA A 7 -3.69 -5.17 7.82
C ALA A 7 -3.86 -4.02 8.83
N ALA A 8 -2.76 -3.54 9.41
CA ALA A 8 -2.77 -2.40 10.34
C ALA A 8 -3.29 -1.12 9.68
N THR A 9 -2.84 -0.78 8.47
CA THR A 9 -3.34 0.40 7.74
C THR A 9 -4.81 0.26 7.35
N GLY A 10 -5.26 -0.96 7.01
CA GLY A 10 -6.68 -1.24 6.74
C GLY A 10 -7.56 -1.08 7.98
N MET A 11 -7.11 -1.56 9.14
CA MET A 11 -7.83 -1.36 10.41
C MET A 11 -7.88 0.11 10.82
N MET A 12 -6.78 0.86 10.64
CA MET A 12 -6.76 2.31 10.90
C MET A 12 -7.72 3.07 9.99
N ALA A 13 -7.82 2.69 8.72
CA ALA A 13 -8.79 3.28 7.80
C ALA A 13 -10.24 3.00 8.24
N GLN A 14 -10.53 1.78 8.68
CA GLN A 14 -11.85 1.42 9.21
C GLN A 14 -12.19 2.21 10.48
N GLN A 15 -11.24 2.31 11.42
CA GLN A 15 -11.36 3.13 12.63
C GLN A 15 -11.72 4.58 12.28
N MET A 16 -10.96 5.20 11.37
CA MET A 16 -11.19 6.59 10.95
C MET A 16 -12.58 6.78 10.33
N ASN A 17 -13.03 5.82 9.51
CA ASN A 17 -14.36 5.90 8.91
C ASN A 17 -15.47 5.86 9.98
N VAL A 18 -15.34 4.98 10.97
CA VAL A 18 -16.28 4.89 12.10
C VAL A 18 -16.28 6.20 12.89
N GLU A 19 -15.12 6.79 13.18
CA GLU A 19 -15.00 8.06 13.91
C GLU A 19 -15.66 9.22 13.18
N VAL A 20 -15.46 9.33 11.85
CA VAL A 20 -16.12 10.36 11.03
C VAL A 20 -17.63 10.17 11.01
N ILE A 21 -18.11 8.93 10.87
CA ILE A 21 -19.55 8.63 10.91
C ILE A 21 -20.12 8.99 12.29
N ALA A 22 -19.45 8.59 13.38
CA ALA A 22 -19.87 8.87 14.74
C ALA A 22 -19.96 10.38 14.99
N ASN A 23 -18.96 11.15 14.55
CA ASN A 23 -18.97 12.61 14.68
C ASN A 23 -20.13 13.24 13.90
N ASN A 24 -20.39 12.76 12.67
CA ASN A 24 -21.49 13.25 11.85
C ASN A 24 -22.86 12.95 12.46
N ILE A 25 -23.03 11.76 13.07
CA ILE A 25 -24.28 11.37 13.74
C ILE A 25 -24.47 12.20 15.01
N ALA A 26 -23.43 12.35 15.82
CA ALA A 26 -23.48 13.11 17.06
C ALA A 26 -23.87 14.57 16.84
N ASN A 27 -23.45 15.16 15.72
CA ASN A 27 -23.70 16.57 15.40
C ASN A 27 -24.81 16.78 14.34
N VAL A 28 -25.61 15.77 14.03
CA VAL A 28 -26.64 15.91 12.98
C VAL A 28 -27.72 16.96 13.32
N ASN A 29 -27.95 17.20 14.61
CA ASN A 29 -28.96 18.13 15.11
C ASN A 29 -28.40 19.50 15.53
N THR A 30 -27.07 19.72 15.43
CA THR A 30 -26.50 21.04 15.74
C THR A 30 -26.66 21.98 14.55
N THR A 31 -27.10 23.21 14.83
CA THR A 31 -27.30 24.22 13.79
C THR A 31 -25.97 24.58 13.13
N SER A 32 -25.98 24.78 11.81
CA SER A 32 -24.78 25.11 11.01
C SER A 32 -23.68 24.05 10.98
N PHE A 33 -23.95 22.81 11.40
CA PHE A 33 -22.98 21.71 11.28
C PHE A 33 -22.76 21.30 9.80
N LYS A 34 -21.50 21.09 9.42
CA LYS A 34 -21.10 20.59 8.10
C LYS A 34 -20.62 19.16 8.23
N ARG A 35 -21.20 18.26 7.42
CA ARG A 35 -20.85 16.84 7.40
C ARG A 35 -19.47 16.65 6.76
N ASN A 36 -18.62 15.84 7.38
CA ASN A 36 -17.33 15.44 6.83
C ASN A 36 -17.39 14.01 6.27
N ARG A 37 -16.50 13.67 5.34
CA ARG A 37 -16.36 12.32 4.76
C ARG A 37 -14.90 11.93 4.74
N ALA A 38 -14.61 10.69 5.15
CA ALA A 38 -13.28 10.10 4.99
C ALA A 38 -13.10 9.60 3.55
N GLU A 39 -11.98 9.93 2.93
CA GLU A 39 -11.55 9.40 1.64
C GLU A 39 -10.16 8.77 1.80
N PHE A 40 -9.94 7.66 1.10
CA PHE A 40 -8.70 6.89 1.19
C PHE A 40 -8.08 6.76 -0.19
N THR A 41 -6.76 6.94 -0.25
CA THR A 41 -5.96 6.72 -1.46
C THR A 41 -5.00 5.57 -1.23
N ASP A 42 -4.73 4.81 -2.30
CA ASP A 42 -3.72 3.77 -2.24
C ASP A 42 -2.31 4.37 -2.21
N LEU A 43 -1.36 3.64 -1.63
CA LEU A 43 0.05 4.02 -1.66
C LEU A 43 0.67 3.64 -3.01
N MET A 44 1.69 4.39 -3.43
CA MET A 44 2.43 4.05 -4.64
C MET A 44 3.14 2.69 -4.51
N TYR A 45 3.11 1.91 -5.58
CA TYR A 45 3.76 0.61 -5.64
C TYR A 45 5.28 0.74 -5.60
N GLN A 46 5.94 0.03 -4.68
CA GLN A 46 7.39 -0.09 -4.66
C GLN A 46 7.79 -1.31 -5.50
N THR A 47 8.34 -1.09 -6.69
CA THR A 47 9.03 -2.12 -7.47
C THR A 47 10.36 -2.43 -6.80
N GLU A 48 10.43 -3.55 -6.07
CA GLU A 48 11.71 -4.13 -5.66
C GLU A 48 12.37 -4.81 -6.86
N THR A 49 13.03 -4.02 -7.71
CA THR A 49 13.99 -4.57 -8.67
C THR A 49 15.16 -5.13 -7.88
N ARG A 50 15.36 -6.45 -7.96
CA ARG A 50 16.61 -7.08 -7.53
C ARG A 50 17.72 -6.42 -8.35
N GLN A 51 18.55 -5.58 -7.72
CA GLN A 51 19.76 -5.08 -8.39
C GLN A 51 20.50 -6.32 -8.88
N GLY A 52 20.72 -6.39 -10.20
CA GLY A 52 21.21 -7.59 -10.88
C GLY A 52 22.32 -8.23 -10.06
N ALA A 53 22.18 -9.51 -9.73
CA ALA A 53 23.29 -10.23 -9.17
C ALA A 53 24.40 -10.21 -10.23
N PHE A 54 25.47 -9.46 -9.98
CA PHE A 54 26.68 -9.52 -10.79
C PHE A 54 27.21 -10.95 -10.69
N SER A 55 26.84 -11.81 -11.65
CA SER A 55 27.51 -13.10 -11.76
C SER A 55 28.77 -12.89 -12.57
N SER A 56 29.89 -12.92 -11.85
CA SER A 56 31.22 -13.38 -12.26
C SER A 56 31.94 -12.62 -13.40
N ASP A 57 33.10 -12.03 -13.05
CA ASP A 57 34.34 -11.73 -13.81
C ASP A 57 34.31 -11.16 -15.25
N ALA A 58 33.16 -11.03 -15.91
CA ALA A 58 33.05 -10.61 -17.30
C ALA A 58 32.00 -9.52 -17.55
N GLY A 59 31.67 -8.70 -16.54
CA GLY A 59 30.96 -7.43 -16.71
C GLY A 59 29.62 -7.48 -17.46
N THR A 60 28.99 -8.65 -17.60
CA THR A 60 27.79 -8.82 -18.42
C THR A 60 26.58 -8.95 -17.50
N ILE A 61 25.59 -8.08 -17.68
CA ILE A 61 24.32 -8.11 -16.94
C ILE A 61 23.48 -9.25 -17.54
N VAL A 62 23.43 -10.39 -16.84
CA VAL A 62 22.54 -11.50 -17.22
C VAL A 62 21.13 -11.26 -16.69
N LEU A 63 20.15 -11.38 -17.59
CA LEU A 63 18.72 -11.32 -17.27
C LEU A 63 18.33 -12.49 -16.36
N PRO A 64 17.60 -12.27 -15.26
CA PRO A 64 17.09 -13.37 -14.45
C PRO A 64 16.02 -14.14 -15.24
N GLY A 65 16.30 -15.40 -15.59
CA GLY A 65 15.29 -16.33 -16.09
C GLY A 65 15.56 -17.03 -17.43
N CYS A 66 16.73 -16.88 -18.04
CA CYS A 66 17.07 -17.66 -19.25
C CYS A 66 18.10 -18.76 -18.93
N ASN A 67 17.60 -19.92 -18.47
CA ASN A 67 18.30 -21.19 -18.63
C ASN A 67 17.37 -22.08 -19.46
N TRP A 68 17.55 -22.02 -20.78
CA TRP A 68 16.90 -22.90 -21.74
C TRP A 68 17.96 -23.63 -22.58
N ASP A 69 18.97 -24.17 -21.92
CA ASP A 69 19.99 -24.96 -22.61
C ASP A 69 19.64 -26.45 -22.46
N TRP A 70 18.71 -26.91 -23.31
CA TRP A 70 18.67 -28.30 -23.76
C TRP A 70 19.05 -28.33 -25.25
N ALA A 71 20.35 -28.48 -25.49
CA ALA A 71 20.95 -29.03 -26.70
C ALA A 71 22.37 -29.50 -26.38
#